data_AF-A0A838E1T1-F1
#
_entry.id   AF-A0A838E1T1-F1
#
_cell.length_a   1.000
_cell.length_b   1.000
_cell.length_c   1.000
_cell.angle_alpha   90.00
_cell.angle_beta   90.00
_cell.angle_gamma   90.00
#
_symmetry.space_group_name_H-M   'P 1'
#
loop_
_entity.id
_entity.type
_entity.pdbx_description
1 polymer ?
#
loop_
_entity_poly.entity_id
_entity_poly.type
_entity_poly.pdbx_seq_one_letter_code
_entity_poly.pdbx_strand_id
1 'polypeptide(L)'
;MNFLQYIKKSMVGLSILSVSLSLHAMQPHYWRGRVVPVAFNKTTQEWNILLGHDRNGYWSDFSLPGQKGVSGDLVAEEALSFQTNGFYSPSLKGTPWAKTPTDDIFHVVKVRYTDAKTLRAQASNKVKDDFAWIPYAEFFNYNVVKRPLAQGTVVNVSYGVQKMIKAYLPSGIKLLAAQHKAKAQPKTQTVSSPQGTSSWFGIPGAIYFYIKGKPYYEFTNFAEGYPFKLNGEWWMTSEQYYQAQKFVKSPALYTAIRDARTDNQGTAPKKAFDTAQVNKAFVDPQWNAKSLDVMRDALKAKFDQNPALATMLKNTGNAVLVEDSPVDEFFGVGKQGIGKNHLGKLLMELRKTL
;
A
#
# COMPACT_ATOMS: atom_id res chain seq x y z
N MET A 1 22.04 -43.34 -0.73
CA MET A 1 20.71 -43.18 -0.09
C MET A 1 20.18 -41.81 -0.49
N ASN A 2 19.33 -41.80 -1.52
CA ASN A 2 18.85 -40.60 -2.19
C ASN A 2 17.51 -40.14 -1.63
N PHE A 3 17.35 -38.82 -1.64
CA PHE A 3 16.26 -37.95 -1.15
C PHE A 3 14.83 -38.31 -1.65
N LEU A 4 14.67 -39.40 -2.39
CA LEU A 4 13.39 -39.90 -2.93
C LEU A 4 12.64 -40.84 -1.96
N GLN A 5 13.21 -41.17 -0.80
CA GLN A 5 12.58 -42.11 0.15
C GLN A 5 11.72 -41.44 1.24
N TYR A 6 11.68 -40.10 1.33
CA TYR A 6 10.93 -39.40 2.40
C TYR A 6 9.56 -38.85 1.96
N ILE A 7 9.26 -38.78 0.65
CA ILE A 7 7.96 -38.30 0.13
C ILE A 7 7.11 -39.45 -0.43
N LYS A 8 7.09 -40.58 0.31
CA LYS A 8 6.13 -41.67 0.11
C LYS A 8 5.60 -42.14 1.46
N LYS A 9 4.76 -41.32 2.09
CA LYS A 9 3.64 -41.77 2.93
C LYS A 9 2.64 -40.61 3.04
N SER A 10 1.54 -40.77 2.30
CA SER A 10 0.23 -40.09 2.42
C SER A 10 -0.23 -39.34 1.17
N MET A 11 -0.37 -40.05 0.04
CA MET A 11 -1.53 -39.87 -0.85
C MET A 11 -1.88 -41.23 -1.47
N VAL A 12 -3.06 -41.73 -1.18
CA VAL A 12 -3.68 -42.92 -1.78
C VAL A 12 -4.50 -42.46 -2.99
N GLY A 13 -4.22 -43.05 -4.17
CA GLY A 13 -5.08 -43.17 -5.36
C GLY A 13 -5.26 -41.88 -6.18
N LEU A 14 -5.06 -41.81 -7.51
CA LEU A 14 -5.16 -42.83 -8.56
C LEU A 14 -4.26 -42.46 -9.77
N SER A 15 -3.55 -43.49 -10.27
CA SER A 15 -3.11 -43.86 -11.63
C SER A 15 -2.84 -42.80 -12.72
N ILE A 16 -1.57 -42.57 -13.09
CA ILE A 16 -0.75 -43.23 -14.15
C ILE A 16 -1.19 -42.89 -15.59
N LEU A 17 -0.33 -42.14 -16.30
CA LEU A 17 0.23 -42.61 -17.56
C LEU A 17 1.67 -42.09 -17.70
N SER A 18 2.62 -43.02 -17.75
CA SER A 18 4.02 -42.79 -18.05
C SER A 18 4.23 -42.79 -19.56
N VAL A 19 4.92 -41.79 -20.10
CA VAL A 19 5.67 -41.92 -21.36
C VAL A 19 7.05 -41.34 -21.14
N SER A 20 8.05 -42.21 -21.23
CA SER A 20 9.46 -41.84 -21.32
C SER A 20 9.78 -41.50 -22.77
N LEU A 21 10.33 -40.31 -23.04
CA LEU A 21 11.11 -40.08 -24.25
C LEU A 21 12.22 -39.06 -23.96
N SER A 22 13.45 -39.52 -24.01
CA SER A 22 14.65 -38.70 -24.06
C SER A 22 14.78 -38.10 -25.46
N LEU A 23 14.90 -36.78 -25.58
CA LEU A 23 15.68 -36.04 -26.58
C LEU A 23 15.37 -34.54 -26.40
N HIS A 24 16.36 -33.75 -25.98
CA HIS A 24 16.46 -32.28 -26.15
C HIS A 24 15.13 -31.49 -26.34
N ALA A 25 14.18 -31.63 -25.40
CA ALA A 25 13.03 -30.76 -25.36
C ALA A 25 13.49 -29.42 -24.77
N MET A 26 13.38 -28.34 -25.54
CA MET A 26 13.50 -26.97 -25.04
C MET A 26 12.77 -26.90 -23.70
N GLN A 27 13.50 -26.64 -22.61
CA GLN A 27 12.90 -26.49 -21.29
C GLN A 27 11.76 -25.48 -21.44
N PRO A 28 10.49 -25.83 -21.13
CA PRO A 28 9.41 -24.87 -21.24
C PRO A 28 9.82 -23.66 -20.40
N HIS A 29 9.77 -22.46 -20.99
CA HIS A 29 10.05 -21.23 -20.26
C HIS A 29 8.98 -21.07 -19.17
N TYR A 30 9.25 -21.59 -17.97
CA TYR A 30 8.42 -21.40 -16.80
C TYR A 30 8.83 -20.08 -16.15
N TRP A 31 7.92 -19.10 -16.17
CA TRP A 31 8.02 -17.88 -15.37
C TRP A 31 8.26 -18.23 -13.89
N ARG A 32 8.85 -17.32 -13.13
CA ARG A 32 9.16 -17.50 -11.72
C ARG A 32 8.47 -16.45 -10.86
N GLY A 33 7.98 -16.86 -9.69
CA GLY A 33 7.69 -15.93 -8.60
C GLY A 33 8.99 -15.63 -7.89
N ARG A 34 9.37 -14.35 -7.84
CA ARG A 34 10.65 -13.87 -7.33
C ARG A 34 10.42 -12.82 -6.26
N VAL A 35 11.29 -12.78 -5.25
CA VAL A 35 11.29 -11.73 -4.24
C VAL A 35 12.69 -11.37 -3.79
N VAL A 36 12.90 -10.06 -3.63
CA VAL A 36 14.09 -9.50 -3.01
C VAL A 36 13.70 -8.83 -1.69
N PRO A 37 14.06 -9.43 -0.54
CA PRO A 37 13.91 -8.81 0.76
C PRO A 37 14.90 -7.67 0.92
N VAL A 38 14.41 -6.54 1.42
CA VAL A 38 15.24 -5.39 1.77
C VAL A 38 14.98 -4.96 3.20
N ALA A 39 16.00 -4.42 3.85
CA ALA A 39 15.88 -3.86 5.18
C ALA A 39 16.77 -2.63 5.34
N PHE A 40 16.29 -1.62 6.05
CA PHE A 40 17.10 -0.45 6.38
C PHE A 40 18.00 -0.76 7.58
N ASN A 41 19.31 -0.75 7.38
CA ASN A 41 20.30 -0.92 8.44
C ASN A 41 20.43 0.41 9.19
N LYS A 42 19.95 0.45 10.43
CA LYS A 42 19.95 1.66 11.26
C LYS A 42 21.35 2.10 11.67
N THR A 43 22.32 1.19 11.74
CA THR A 43 23.71 1.51 12.10
C THR A 43 24.42 2.22 10.95
N THR A 44 24.25 1.73 9.73
CA THR A 44 24.89 2.31 8.54
C THR A 44 24.03 3.36 7.83
N GLN A 45 22.79 3.56 8.27
CA GLN A 45 21.79 4.44 7.64
C GLN A 45 21.54 4.12 6.16
N GLU A 46 21.65 2.84 5.79
CA GLU A 46 21.59 2.40 4.39
C GLU A 46 20.64 1.21 4.19
N TRP A 47 19.94 1.18 3.05
CA TRP A 47 19.16 0.03 2.64
C TRP A 47 20.08 -1.13 2.29
N ASN A 48 19.78 -2.32 2.80
CA ASN A 48 20.48 -3.55 2.52
C ASN A 48 19.53 -4.54 1.86
N ILE A 49 20.11 -5.36 0.99
CA ILE A 49 19.45 -6.38 0.19
C ILE A 49 19.85 -7.73 0.77
N LEU A 50 18.88 -8.58 1.06
CA LEU A 50 19.15 -9.95 1.46
C LEU A 50 19.25 -10.83 0.22
N LEU A 51 20.37 -11.52 0.06
CA LEU A 51 20.52 -12.59 -0.93
C LEU A 51 20.78 -13.93 -0.23
N GLY A 52 20.31 -14.99 -0.88
CA GLY A 52 20.72 -16.38 -0.57
C GLY A 52 21.59 -16.95 -1.68
N HIS A 53 21.90 -18.24 -1.62
CA HIS A 53 22.55 -18.95 -2.72
C HIS A 53 21.54 -19.58 -3.68
N ASP A 54 21.88 -19.60 -4.97
CA ASP A 54 21.25 -20.50 -5.93
C ASP A 54 21.88 -21.91 -5.87
N ARG A 55 21.32 -22.83 -6.66
CA ARG A 55 21.81 -24.23 -6.73
C ARG A 55 23.26 -24.35 -7.24
N ASN A 56 23.79 -23.31 -7.87
CA ASN A 56 25.11 -23.24 -8.46
C ASN A 56 26.12 -22.51 -7.55
N GLY A 57 25.69 -22.05 -6.37
CA GLY A 57 26.53 -21.33 -5.41
C GLY A 57 26.76 -19.86 -5.74
N TYR A 58 26.00 -19.27 -6.68
CA TYR A 58 25.95 -17.82 -6.87
C TYR A 58 24.97 -17.19 -5.88
N TRP A 59 25.22 -15.93 -5.53
CA TRP A 59 24.28 -15.16 -4.73
C TRP A 59 23.09 -14.73 -5.60
N SER A 60 21.87 -14.91 -5.10
CA SER A 60 20.64 -14.77 -5.89
C SER A 60 19.47 -14.23 -5.07
N ASP A 61 18.43 -13.79 -5.78
CA ASP A 61 17.08 -13.56 -5.25
C ASP A 61 16.43 -14.87 -4.78
N PHE A 62 15.35 -14.74 -3.99
CA PHE A 62 14.54 -15.88 -3.58
C PHE A 62 13.48 -16.13 -4.65
N SER A 63 13.42 -17.35 -5.17
CA SER A 63 12.48 -17.65 -6.25
C SER A 63 12.16 -19.13 -6.40
N LEU A 64 10.93 -19.39 -6.82
CA LEU A 64 10.45 -20.71 -7.21
C LEU A 64 9.85 -20.67 -8.63
N PRO A 65 9.84 -21.81 -9.36
CA PRO A 65 9.09 -21.93 -10.60
C PRO A 65 7.61 -21.60 -10.38
N GLY A 66 7.03 -20.86 -11.31
CA GLY A 66 5.61 -20.53 -11.32
C GLY A 66 4.74 -21.76 -11.47
N GLN A 67 3.58 -21.74 -10.83
CA GLN A 67 2.61 -22.83 -10.86
C GLN A 67 1.34 -22.37 -11.58
N LYS A 68 0.77 -23.24 -12.42
CA LYS A 68 -0.45 -22.91 -13.18
C LYS A 68 -1.60 -22.60 -12.22
N GLY A 69 -2.21 -21.42 -12.38
CA GLY A 69 -3.35 -20.99 -11.55
C GLY A 69 -2.96 -20.39 -10.19
N VAL A 70 -1.66 -20.30 -9.87
CA VAL A 70 -1.17 -19.65 -8.65
C VAL A 70 -0.61 -18.27 -9.00
N SER A 71 -0.97 -17.25 -8.22
CA SER A 71 -0.49 -15.89 -8.44
C SER A 71 0.98 -15.73 -8.07
N GLY A 72 1.67 -14.80 -8.75
CA GLY A 72 3.12 -14.63 -8.60
C GLY A 72 3.56 -14.16 -7.20
N ASP A 73 2.69 -13.43 -6.49
CA ASP A 73 2.90 -13.05 -5.09
C ASP A 73 2.91 -14.27 -4.17
N LEU A 74 1.97 -15.20 -4.31
CA LEU A 74 1.94 -16.43 -3.51
C LEU A 74 3.16 -17.32 -3.77
N VAL A 75 3.57 -17.46 -5.04
CA VAL A 75 4.79 -18.21 -5.39
C VAL A 75 6.04 -17.55 -4.78
N ALA A 76 6.09 -16.22 -4.75
CA ALA A 76 7.20 -15.48 -4.17
C ALA A 76 7.19 -15.49 -2.62
N GLU A 77 6.01 -15.48 -1.98
CA GLU A 77 5.83 -15.70 -0.53
C GLU A 77 6.38 -17.06 -0.13
N GLU A 78 5.98 -18.11 -0.86
CA GLU A 78 6.44 -19.48 -0.65
C GLU A 78 7.95 -19.60 -0.86
N ALA A 79 8.50 -18.96 -1.88
CA ALA A 79 9.95 -18.98 -2.15
C ALA A 79 10.76 -18.44 -0.98
N LEU A 80 10.38 -17.26 -0.45
CA LEU A 80 11.08 -16.65 0.69
C LEU A 80 10.93 -17.49 1.95
N SER A 81 9.71 -17.98 2.22
CA SER A 81 9.45 -18.82 3.39
C SER A 81 10.24 -20.13 3.32
N PHE A 82 10.16 -20.85 2.22
CA PHE A 82 10.85 -22.14 2.04
C PHE A 82 12.36 -22.01 2.16
N GLN A 83 12.97 -21.06 1.43
CA GLN A 83 14.42 -20.90 1.38
C GLN A 83 15.01 -20.23 2.63
N THR A 84 14.17 -19.69 3.52
CA THR A 84 14.59 -19.17 4.83
C THR A 84 14.10 -20.05 5.97
N ASN A 85 13.59 -21.25 5.67
CA ASN A 85 13.04 -22.21 6.63
C ASN A 85 11.96 -21.59 7.56
N GLY A 86 11.09 -20.76 7.00
CA GLY A 86 10.01 -20.08 7.71
C GLY A 86 10.44 -18.85 8.51
N PHE A 87 11.72 -18.46 8.49
CA PHE A 87 12.18 -17.26 9.20
C PHE A 87 11.50 -15.99 8.67
N TYR A 88 11.37 -15.88 7.35
CA TYR A 88 10.62 -14.81 6.70
C TYR A 88 9.43 -15.40 5.94
N SER A 89 8.22 -15.17 6.46
CA SER A 89 6.96 -15.50 5.77
C SER A 89 6.03 -14.27 5.69
N PRO A 90 6.49 -13.14 5.11
CA PRO A 90 5.64 -11.96 4.98
C PRO A 90 4.57 -12.20 3.90
N SER A 91 3.39 -11.58 4.05
CA SER A 91 2.52 -11.45 2.89
C SER A 91 3.10 -10.42 1.92
N LEU A 92 3.12 -10.78 0.64
CA LEU A 92 3.54 -9.93 -0.47
C LEU A 92 2.36 -9.18 -1.11
N LYS A 93 1.13 -9.39 -0.64
CA LYS A 93 -0.04 -8.65 -1.11
C LYS A 93 0.16 -7.14 -0.93
N GLY A 94 0.06 -6.40 -2.04
CA GLY A 94 0.24 -4.95 -2.05
C GLY A 94 1.69 -4.47 -1.93
N THR A 95 2.67 -5.39 -1.94
CA THR A 95 4.08 -5.01 -2.07
C THR A 95 4.39 -4.53 -3.50
N PRO A 96 5.40 -3.66 -3.67
CA PRO A 96 5.88 -3.31 -5.00
C PRO A 96 6.29 -4.56 -5.79
N TRP A 97 5.83 -4.66 -7.03
CA TRP A 97 6.20 -5.74 -7.93
C TRP A 97 6.29 -5.27 -9.38
N ALA A 98 6.99 -6.05 -10.20
CA ALA A 98 7.11 -5.83 -11.64
C ALA A 98 7.09 -7.17 -12.38
N LYS A 99 6.59 -7.17 -13.62
CA LYS A 99 6.76 -8.29 -14.55
C LYS A 99 8.03 -8.08 -15.37
N THR A 100 8.92 -9.07 -15.43
CA THR A 100 10.18 -8.99 -16.19
C THR A 100 9.96 -9.35 -17.67
N PRO A 101 10.92 -9.07 -18.58
CA PRO A 101 10.84 -9.50 -19.97
C PRO A 101 10.85 -11.02 -20.17
N THR A 102 11.27 -11.78 -19.15
CA THR A 102 11.23 -13.25 -19.11
C THR A 102 9.94 -13.77 -18.45
N ASP A 103 8.93 -12.90 -18.34
CA ASP A 103 7.62 -13.14 -17.71
C ASP A 103 7.64 -13.44 -16.20
N ASP A 104 8.79 -13.29 -15.54
CA ASP A 104 8.88 -13.48 -14.09
C ASP A 104 8.12 -12.37 -13.34
N ILE A 105 7.57 -12.71 -12.19
CA ILE A 105 6.91 -11.76 -11.29
C ILE A 105 7.87 -11.45 -10.14
N PHE A 106 8.40 -10.23 -10.13
CA PHE A 106 9.45 -9.79 -9.21
C PHE A 106 8.89 -8.86 -8.14
N HIS A 107 8.89 -9.30 -6.89
CA HIS A 107 8.48 -8.53 -5.72
C HIS A 107 9.68 -7.91 -4.98
N VAL A 108 9.44 -6.75 -4.38
CA VAL A 108 10.35 -6.15 -3.39
C VAL A 108 9.61 -6.05 -2.07
N VAL A 109 10.14 -6.69 -1.02
CA VAL A 109 9.50 -6.74 0.29
C VAL A 109 10.40 -6.19 1.37
N LYS A 110 9.83 -5.38 2.27
CA LYS A 110 10.55 -4.95 3.46
C LYS A 110 10.45 -6.02 4.54
N VAL A 111 11.60 -6.49 5.01
CA VAL A 111 11.70 -7.38 6.17
C VAL A 111 12.45 -6.70 7.31
N ARG A 112 12.46 -7.34 8.49
CA ARG A 112 13.28 -6.88 9.62
C ARG A 112 14.75 -7.19 9.35
N TYR A 113 15.65 -6.25 9.59
CA TYR A 113 17.10 -6.54 9.54
C TYR A 113 17.50 -7.46 10.71
N THR A 114 18.31 -8.47 10.43
CA THR A 114 18.90 -9.40 11.41
C THR A 114 20.35 -9.67 11.03
N ASP A 115 21.23 -9.98 11.99
CA ASP A 115 22.60 -10.35 11.65
C ASP A 115 22.64 -11.72 10.94
N ALA A 116 23.65 -11.90 10.07
CA ALA A 116 23.77 -13.10 9.25
C ALA A 116 23.97 -14.38 10.08
N LYS A 117 24.60 -14.29 11.28
CA LYS A 117 24.82 -15.46 12.14
C LYS A 117 23.50 -15.96 12.72
N THR A 118 22.62 -15.05 13.16
CA THR A 118 21.26 -15.38 13.61
C THR A 118 20.42 -15.98 12.49
N LEU A 119 20.47 -15.40 11.28
CA LEU A 119 19.71 -15.93 10.14
C LEU A 119 20.17 -17.35 9.75
N ARG A 120 21.49 -17.58 9.70
CA ARG A 120 22.09 -18.91 9.45
C ARG A 120 21.68 -19.94 10.51
N ALA A 121 21.61 -19.55 11.77
CA ALA A 121 21.24 -20.45 12.86
C ALA A 121 19.77 -20.91 12.76
N GLN A 122 18.86 -20.04 12.29
CA GLN A 122 17.43 -20.36 12.16
C GLN A 122 17.08 -21.06 10.84
N ALA A 123 17.83 -20.79 9.77
CA ALA A 123 17.68 -21.46 8.48
C ALA A 123 18.21 -22.91 8.45
N SER A 124 18.83 -23.38 9.54
CA SER A 124 19.66 -24.59 9.55
C SER A 124 18.87 -25.89 9.31
N ASN A 125 18.98 -26.42 8.09
CA ASN A 125 18.85 -27.84 7.75
C ASN A 125 20.20 -28.48 7.34
N LYS A 126 21.32 -28.03 7.94
CA LYS A 126 22.70 -28.48 7.67
C LYS A 126 23.03 -28.51 6.16
N VAL A 127 23.88 -27.55 5.75
CA VAL A 127 24.65 -27.46 4.48
C VAL A 127 24.11 -26.46 3.45
N LYS A 128 24.99 -25.53 3.04
CA LYS A 128 25.00 -24.62 1.85
C LYS A 128 24.18 -23.32 1.82
N ASP A 129 23.11 -23.17 2.59
CA ASP A 129 22.33 -21.93 2.54
C ASP A 129 22.99 -20.84 3.40
N ASP A 130 23.85 -20.05 2.75
CA ASP A 130 24.42 -18.84 3.32
C ASP A 130 23.56 -17.64 2.88
N PHE A 131 23.51 -16.62 3.74
CA PHE A 131 22.77 -15.39 3.51
C PHE A 131 23.70 -14.20 3.68
N ALA A 132 23.56 -13.22 2.79
CA ALA A 132 24.33 -12.00 2.85
C ALA A 132 23.40 -10.79 2.74
N TRP A 133 23.65 -9.84 3.64
CA TRP A 133 23.17 -8.47 3.47
C TRP A 133 24.19 -7.70 2.64
N ILE A 134 23.73 -7.16 1.52
CA ILE A 134 24.53 -6.33 0.63
C ILE A 134 23.94 -4.92 0.64
N PRO A 135 24.74 -3.88 0.93
CA PRO A 135 24.29 -2.50 0.82
C PRO A 135 23.79 -2.18 -0.59
N TYR A 136 22.66 -1.48 -0.66
CA TYR A 136 21.99 -1.17 -1.91
C TYR A 136 22.86 -0.33 -2.86
N ALA A 137 23.62 0.65 -2.34
CA ALA A 137 24.50 1.46 -3.19
C ALA A 137 25.60 0.64 -3.88
N GLU A 138 26.04 -0.48 -3.29
CA GLU A 138 27.10 -1.31 -3.89
C GLU A 138 26.69 -1.94 -5.22
N PHE A 139 25.39 -2.20 -5.43
CA PHE A 139 24.91 -2.67 -6.72
C PHE A 139 25.13 -1.65 -7.84
N PHE A 140 25.21 -0.36 -7.53
CA PHE A 140 25.39 0.72 -8.51
C PHE A 140 26.84 1.18 -8.63
N ASN A 141 27.68 0.85 -7.64
CA ASN A 141 29.08 1.25 -7.59
C ASN A 141 30.02 0.27 -8.30
N TYR A 142 29.57 -0.96 -8.61
CA TYR A 142 30.41 -1.98 -9.26
C TYR A 142 29.74 -2.63 -10.49
N ASN A 143 30.56 -2.92 -11.51
CA ASN A 143 30.13 -3.70 -12.69
C ASN A 143 29.84 -5.17 -12.35
N VAL A 144 30.51 -5.71 -11.32
CA VAL A 144 30.25 -7.01 -10.70
C VAL A 144 30.32 -6.82 -9.18
N VAL A 145 29.24 -7.16 -8.46
CA VAL A 145 29.22 -7.07 -6.99
C VAL A 145 30.08 -8.20 -6.41
N LYS A 146 31.38 -7.92 -6.22
CA LYS A 146 32.37 -8.86 -5.70
C LYS A 146 33.17 -8.25 -4.56
N ARG A 147 32.98 -8.74 -3.33
CA ARG A 147 33.86 -8.42 -2.19
C ARG A 147 33.89 -9.53 -1.14
N PRO A 148 34.95 -9.61 -0.32
CA PRO A 148 34.93 -10.39 0.91
C PRO A 148 33.98 -9.75 1.93
N LEU A 149 33.09 -10.54 2.53
CA LEU A 149 32.39 -10.17 3.76
C LEU A 149 33.40 -10.06 4.90
N ALA A 150 33.00 -9.49 6.05
CA ALA A 150 33.84 -9.37 7.25
C ALA A 150 34.41 -10.72 7.78
N GLN A 151 33.96 -11.84 7.22
CA GLN A 151 34.37 -13.21 7.52
C GLN A 151 35.18 -13.87 6.38
N GLY A 152 35.56 -13.12 5.33
CA GLY A 152 36.35 -13.60 4.19
C GLY A 152 35.55 -14.16 3.00
N THR A 153 34.22 -14.30 3.10
CA THR A 153 33.37 -14.85 2.03
C THR A 153 33.25 -13.92 0.83
N VAL A 154 33.65 -14.37 -0.36
CA VAL A 154 33.50 -13.57 -1.59
C VAL A 154 32.07 -13.66 -2.13
N VAL A 155 31.39 -12.52 -2.17
CA VAL A 155 30.06 -12.42 -2.80
C VAL A 155 30.22 -12.44 -4.32
N ASN A 156 29.40 -13.23 -5.02
CA ASN A 156 29.35 -13.29 -6.49
C ASN A 156 27.88 -13.43 -6.92
N VAL A 157 27.24 -12.31 -7.23
CA VAL A 157 25.80 -12.27 -7.56
C VAL A 157 25.56 -12.76 -8.98
N SER A 158 24.54 -13.58 -9.21
CA SER A 158 24.22 -14.08 -10.55
C SER A 158 23.87 -12.91 -11.50
N TYR A 159 24.34 -12.99 -12.75
CA TYR A 159 24.24 -11.89 -13.72
C TYR A 159 22.78 -11.45 -13.98
N GLY A 160 21.87 -12.41 -14.11
CA GLY A 160 20.43 -12.14 -14.30
C GLY A 160 19.84 -11.38 -13.12
N VAL A 161 20.20 -11.76 -11.89
CA VAL A 161 19.73 -11.08 -10.67
C VAL A 161 20.30 -9.68 -10.55
N GLN A 162 21.57 -9.49 -10.90
CA GLN A 162 22.16 -8.13 -10.94
C GLN A 162 21.37 -7.21 -11.87
N LYS A 163 21.02 -7.67 -13.08
CA LYS A 163 20.19 -6.91 -14.02
C LYS A 163 18.81 -6.60 -13.45
N MET A 164 18.13 -7.58 -12.88
CA MET A 164 16.80 -7.39 -12.29
C MET A 164 16.84 -6.40 -11.13
N ILE A 165 17.79 -6.55 -10.21
CA ILE A 165 17.96 -5.64 -9.08
C ILE A 165 18.21 -4.20 -9.59
N LYS A 166 19.14 -4.01 -10.54
CA LYS A 166 19.42 -2.68 -11.10
C LYS A 166 18.20 -2.05 -11.78
N ALA A 167 17.38 -2.85 -12.46
CA ALA A 167 16.21 -2.36 -13.18
C ALA A 167 15.01 -2.06 -12.28
N TYR A 168 14.72 -2.92 -11.29
CA TYR A 168 13.44 -2.91 -10.59
C TYR A 168 13.54 -2.53 -9.11
N LEU A 169 14.68 -2.77 -8.47
CA LEU A 169 14.85 -2.49 -7.05
C LEU A 169 14.84 -0.99 -6.68
N PRO A 170 15.38 -0.04 -7.50
CA PRO A 170 15.30 1.39 -7.17
C PRO A 170 13.88 1.87 -6.92
N SER A 171 12.94 1.48 -7.78
CA SER A 171 11.52 1.84 -7.65
C SER A 171 10.92 1.21 -6.40
N GLY A 172 11.23 -0.05 -6.11
CA GLY A 172 10.79 -0.74 -4.89
C GLY A 172 11.34 -0.11 -3.61
N ILE A 173 12.64 0.16 -3.53
CA ILE A 173 13.27 0.80 -2.37
C ILE A 173 12.79 2.24 -2.20
N LYS A 174 12.54 2.99 -3.27
CA LYS A 174 11.91 4.32 -3.16
C LYS A 174 10.55 4.23 -2.47
N LEU A 175 9.74 3.23 -2.84
CA LEU A 175 8.44 2.98 -2.22
C LEU A 175 8.58 2.55 -0.75
N LEU A 176 9.54 1.68 -0.42
CA LEU A 176 9.78 1.19 0.95
C LEU A 176 10.50 2.21 1.86
N ALA A 177 11.35 3.08 1.31
CA ALA A 177 12.04 4.17 2.00
C ALA A 177 11.09 5.28 2.42
N ALA A 178 10.13 5.61 1.56
CA ALA A 178 9.01 6.46 1.91
C ALA A 178 8.23 5.88 3.11
N GLN A 179 7.99 4.57 3.12
CA GLN A 179 7.31 3.87 4.22
C GLN A 179 8.15 3.72 5.51
N HIS A 180 9.49 3.76 5.45
CA HIS A 180 10.37 3.65 6.64
C HIS A 180 10.54 4.98 7.38
N LYS A 181 10.70 6.10 6.67
CA LYS A 181 10.80 7.44 7.28
C LYS A 181 9.52 7.85 8.03
N ALA A 182 8.37 7.30 7.63
CA ALA A 182 7.08 7.52 8.29
C ALA A 182 6.93 6.86 9.69
N LYS A 183 7.81 5.94 10.11
CA LYS A 183 7.69 5.18 11.39
C LYS A 183 8.60 5.66 12.54
N ALA A 184 9.42 6.70 12.37
CA ALA A 184 10.57 6.98 13.27
C ALA A 184 10.51 8.30 14.10
N GLN A 185 9.37 8.99 14.24
CA GLN A 185 9.28 10.20 15.10
C GLN A 185 8.23 10.07 16.23
N PRO A 186 8.59 10.34 17.50
CA PRO A 186 7.65 10.57 18.61
C PRO A 186 7.24 12.06 18.74
N LYS A 187 6.08 12.28 19.38
CA LYS A 187 5.35 13.56 19.54
C LYS A 187 5.99 14.50 20.60
N THR A 188 6.17 15.80 20.27
CA THR A 188 5.99 16.96 21.17
C THR A 188 5.79 18.26 20.36
N GLN A 189 4.87 19.12 20.81
CA GLN A 189 4.50 20.46 20.30
C GLN A 189 5.73 21.41 20.37
N THR A 190 5.99 22.46 19.55
CA THR A 190 5.14 23.54 19.02
C THR A 190 5.94 24.40 17.99
N VAL A 191 5.22 25.01 17.03
CA VAL A 191 5.51 26.21 16.18
C VAL A 191 6.49 26.16 14.98
N SER A 192 5.90 26.54 13.83
CA SER A 192 6.41 27.02 12.53
C SER A 192 6.83 25.99 11.47
N SER A 193 6.19 26.11 10.30
CA SER A 193 6.34 25.28 9.09
C SER A 193 7.37 25.92 8.15
N PRO A 194 8.13 25.13 7.36
CA PRO A 194 7.77 24.96 5.94
C PRO A 194 7.91 23.51 5.40
N GLN A 195 6.93 23.14 4.55
CA GLN A 195 6.90 22.05 3.54
C GLN A 195 7.70 20.74 3.78
N GLY A 196 6.99 19.69 4.20
CA GLY A 196 7.43 18.29 4.08
C GLY A 196 6.23 17.34 4.09
N THR A 197 5.72 16.97 2.92
CA THR A 197 4.47 16.20 2.79
C THR A 197 4.70 14.71 3.08
N SER A 198 4.50 14.29 4.33
CA SER A 198 4.36 12.87 4.67
C SER A 198 3.06 12.30 4.09
N SER A 199 3.14 11.20 3.36
CA SER A 199 1.98 10.53 2.77
C SER A 199 1.06 9.94 3.84
N TRP A 200 -0.25 10.04 3.64
CA TRP A 200 -1.31 9.38 4.39
C TRP A 200 -1.41 7.87 4.09
N PHE A 201 -0.73 7.39 3.05
CA PHE A 201 -0.64 5.98 2.73
C PHE A 201 0.34 5.25 3.63
N GLY A 202 -0.03 4.02 4.03
CA GLY A 202 0.83 3.14 4.83
C GLY A 202 0.86 3.47 6.32
N ILE A 203 -0.11 4.26 6.82
CA ILE A 203 -0.30 4.48 8.26
C ILE A 203 -0.83 3.16 8.86
N PRO A 204 -0.09 2.52 9.79
CA PRO A 204 -0.53 1.26 10.39
C PRO A 204 -1.87 1.42 11.11
N GLY A 205 -2.84 0.57 10.79
CA GLY A 205 -4.18 0.62 11.39
C GLY A 205 -5.05 1.78 10.93
N ALA A 206 -4.65 2.51 9.87
CA ALA A 206 -5.52 3.49 9.24
C ALA A 206 -6.68 2.83 8.51
N ILE A 207 -7.83 3.49 8.53
CA ILE A 207 -9.03 3.13 7.78
C ILE A 207 -9.09 4.04 6.57
N TYR A 208 -8.95 3.45 5.39
CA TYR A 208 -9.09 4.11 4.10
C TYR A 208 -10.53 3.98 3.63
N PHE A 209 -11.17 5.10 3.33
CA PHE A 209 -12.55 5.14 2.86
C PHE A 209 -12.66 6.07 1.64
N TYR A 210 -13.38 5.64 0.61
CA TYR A 210 -13.65 6.41 -0.62
C TYR A 210 -14.55 5.63 -1.59
N ILE A 211 -14.34 4.31 -1.71
CA ILE A 211 -14.96 3.50 -2.75
C ILE A 211 -16.39 3.14 -2.35
N LYS A 212 -17.37 3.53 -3.19
CA LYS A 212 -18.79 3.17 -3.01
C LYS A 212 -18.96 1.65 -2.90
N GLY A 213 -19.74 1.21 -1.92
CA GLY A 213 -19.98 -0.22 -1.65
C GLY A 213 -18.85 -0.92 -0.89
N LYS A 214 -17.81 -0.20 -0.44
CA LYS A 214 -16.81 -0.71 0.51
C LYS A 214 -17.12 -0.18 1.93
N PRO A 215 -16.62 -0.86 2.98
CA PRO A 215 -16.80 -0.39 4.35
C PRO A 215 -16.37 1.07 4.52
N TYR A 216 -17.10 1.80 5.36
CA TYR A 216 -16.84 3.20 5.72
C TYR A 216 -17.05 4.21 4.59
N TYR A 217 -17.61 3.82 3.44
CA TYR A 217 -18.01 4.77 2.39
C TYR A 217 -18.95 5.87 2.91
N GLU A 218 -19.75 5.53 3.92
CA GLU A 218 -20.66 6.42 4.62
C GLU A 218 -19.96 7.65 5.24
N PHE A 219 -18.65 7.57 5.46
CA PHE A 219 -17.86 8.68 6.00
C PHE A 219 -17.57 9.76 4.96
N THR A 220 -17.63 9.41 3.66
CA THR A 220 -17.46 10.39 2.58
C THR A 220 -18.55 11.48 2.65
N ASN A 221 -18.23 12.69 2.23
CA ASN A 221 -19.20 13.79 2.07
C ASN A 221 -20.19 13.52 0.91
N PHE A 222 -19.85 12.59 0.00
CA PHE A 222 -20.69 12.15 -1.11
C PHE A 222 -21.69 11.06 -0.74
N ALA A 223 -21.60 10.47 0.47
CA ALA A 223 -22.51 9.41 0.88
C ALA A 223 -23.96 9.90 1.00
N GLU A 224 -24.83 9.30 0.18
CA GLU A 224 -26.29 9.48 0.22
C GLU A 224 -26.93 8.55 1.25
N GLY A 225 -28.17 8.84 1.65
CA GLY A 225 -28.95 8.03 2.60
C GLY A 225 -28.85 8.46 4.06
N TYR A 226 -28.13 9.56 4.34
CA TYR A 226 -27.92 10.10 5.69
C TYR A 226 -28.33 11.58 5.75
N PRO A 227 -29.62 11.89 5.54
CA PRO A 227 -30.08 13.26 5.54
C PRO A 227 -29.91 13.88 6.92
N PHE A 228 -29.74 15.20 6.96
CA PHE A 228 -29.64 15.96 8.20
C PHE A 228 -30.22 17.36 8.02
N LYS A 229 -30.70 17.94 9.12
CA LYS A 229 -31.15 19.32 9.17
C LYS A 229 -30.03 20.23 9.67
N LEU A 230 -29.75 21.32 8.95
CA LEU A 230 -28.78 22.33 9.36
C LEU A 230 -29.23 23.70 8.87
N ASN A 231 -29.17 24.71 9.74
CA ASN A 231 -29.64 26.07 9.48
C ASN A 231 -31.11 26.14 9.01
N GLY A 232 -31.97 25.29 9.58
CA GLY A 232 -33.40 25.26 9.27
C GLY A 232 -33.77 24.42 8.03
N GLU A 233 -32.81 23.98 7.23
CA GLU A 233 -33.03 23.28 5.97
C GLU A 233 -32.56 21.82 6.00
N TRP A 234 -33.13 20.98 5.13
CA TRP A 234 -32.75 19.58 4.97
C TRP A 234 -31.74 19.41 3.83
N TRP A 235 -30.70 18.61 4.11
CA TRP A 235 -29.62 18.31 3.19
C TRP A 235 -29.50 16.80 3.03
N MET A 236 -29.38 16.32 1.78
CA MET A 236 -29.28 14.87 1.53
C MET A 236 -27.86 14.34 1.70
N THR A 237 -26.86 15.22 1.49
CA THR A 237 -25.45 14.92 1.68
C THR A 237 -24.70 16.13 2.24
N SER A 238 -23.57 15.88 2.90
CA SER A 238 -22.67 16.95 3.35
C SER A 238 -22.10 17.74 2.17
N GLU A 239 -21.88 17.08 1.02
CA GLU A 239 -21.44 17.73 -0.21
C GLU A 239 -22.45 18.77 -0.72
N GLN A 240 -23.76 18.47 -0.69
CA GLN A 240 -24.76 19.46 -1.11
C GLN A 240 -24.73 20.71 -0.25
N TYR A 241 -24.69 20.55 1.08
CA TYR A 241 -24.57 21.70 1.99
C TYR A 241 -23.31 22.50 1.68
N TYR A 242 -22.16 21.82 1.60
CA TYR A 242 -20.86 22.43 1.34
C TYR A 242 -20.85 23.23 0.03
N GLN A 243 -21.40 22.68 -1.05
CA GLN A 243 -21.45 23.37 -2.34
C GLN A 243 -22.45 24.53 -2.32
N ALA A 244 -23.59 24.41 -1.65
CA ALA A 244 -24.58 25.50 -1.56
C ALA A 244 -24.02 26.70 -0.78
N GLN A 245 -23.26 26.48 0.29
CA GLN A 245 -22.69 27.57 1.10
C GLN A 245 -21.68 28.45 0.35
N LYS A 246 -21.19 28.01 -0.83
CA LYS A 246 -20.40 28.86 -1.73
C LYS A 246 -21.22 30.01 -2.33
N PHE A 247 -22.54 29.85 -2.41
CA PHE A 247 -23.44 30.69 -3.18
C PHE A 247 -24.54 31.34 -2.32
N VAL A 248 -24.28 31.59 -1.03
CA VAL A 248 -25.27 32.27 -0.14
C VAL A 248 -25.72 33.63 -0.70
N LYS A 249 -24.86 34.32 -1.46
CA LYS A 249 -25.16 35.60 -2.13
C LYS A 249 -25.84 35.43 -3.51
N SER A 250 -26.08 34.20 -3.94
CA SER A 250 -26.70 33.86 -5.23
C SER A 250 -27.84 32.85 -5.01
N PRO A 251 -29.03 33.32 -4.56
CA PRO A 251 -30.12 32.45 -4.12
C PRO A 251 -30.51 31.37 -5.13
N ALA A 252 -30.54 31.69 -6.43
CA ALA A 252 -30.87 30.72 -7.47
C ALA A 252 -29.90 29.53 -7.51
N LEU A 253 -28.58 29.77 -7.39
CA LEU A 253 -27.56 28.72 -7.37
C LEU A 253 -27.60 27.92 -6.07
N TYR A 254 -27.80 28.61 -4.94
CA TYR A 254 -27.97 27.98 -3.63
C TYR A 254 -29.13 26.98 -3.66
N THR A 255 -30.31 27.43 -4.09
CA THR A 255 -31.51 26.61 -4.20
C THR A 255 -31.33 25.47 -5.20
N ALA A 256 -30.74 25.72 -6.36
CA ALA A 256 -30.47 24.68 -7.36
C ALA A 256 -29.57 23.55 -6.82
N ILE A 257 -28.55 23.90 -6.02
CA ILE A 257 -27.67 22.91 -5.40
C ILE A 257 -28.38 22.14 -4.27
N ARG A 258 -29.11 22.86 -3.39
CA ARG A 258 -29.89 22.27 -2.29
C ARG A 258 -30.93 21.27 -2.80
N ASP A 259 -31.64 21.65 -3.86
CA ASP A 259 -32.76 20.90 -4.39
C ASP A 259 -32.35 19.84 -5.42
N ALA A 260 -31.07 19.75 -5.78
CA ALA A 260 -30.55 18.72 -6.67
C ALA A 260 -30.90 17.32 -6.15
N ARG A 261 -31.39 16.45 -7.04
CA ARG A 261 -31.77 15.07 -6.73
C ARG A 261 -31.00 14.08 -7.59
N THR A 262 -30.86 12.87 -7.07
CA THR A 262 -30.35 11.73 -7.81
C THR A 262 -31.41 11.25 -8.79
N ASP A 263 -31.03 11.10 -10.05
CA ASP A 263 -31.89 10.59 -11.12
C ASP A 263 -31.02 9.87 -12.17
N ASN A 264 -31.58 9.63 -13.36
CA ASN A 264 -30.90 8.98 -14.49
C ASN A 264 -29.69 9.75 -15.04
N GLN A 265 -29.54 11.05 -14.74
CA GLN A 265 -28.43 11.88 -15.21
C GLN A 265 -27.26 11.92 -14.22
N GLY A 266 -27.43 11.46 -12.98
CA GLY A 266 -26.35 11.37 -12.00
C GLY A 266 -26.80 11.56 -10.57
N THR A 267 -25.85 11.47 -9.63
CA THR A 267 -26.12 11.60 -8.20
C THR A 267 -26.24 13.06 -7.77
N ALA A 268 -27.09 13.33 -6.79
CA ALA A 268 -27.29 14.64 -6.17
C ALA A 268 -25.97 15.33 -5.73
N PRO A 269 -25.05 14.67 -5.00
CA PRO A 269 -23.76 15.28 -4.64
C PRO A 269 -22.88 15.57 -5.87
N LYS A 270 -22.92 14.75 -6.92
CA LYS A 270 -22.16 15.00 -8.15
C LYS A 270 -22.69 16.22 -8.91
N LYS A 271 -24.02 16.35 -9.02
CA LYS A 271 -24.66 17.53 -9.61
C LYS A 271 -24.33 18.80 -8.84
N ALA A 272 -24.42 18.76 -7.51
CA ALA A 272 -24.04 19.87 -6.64
C ALA A 272 -22.59 20.32 -6.87
N PHE A 273 -21.65 19.36 -6.95
CA PHE A 273 -20.26 19.64 -7.29
C PHE A 273 -20.12 20.28 -8.67
N ASP A 274 -20.74 19.71 -9.70
CA ASP A 274 -20.64 20.20 -11.09
C ASP A 274 -21.22 21.60 -11.24
N THR A 275 -22.39 21.88 -10.66
CA THR A 275 -23.00 23.21 -10.64
C THR A 275 -22.06 24.24 -10.01
N ALA A 276 -21.39 23.88 -8.91
CA ALA A 276 -20.41 24.76 -8.29
C ALA A 276 -19.15 24.96 -9.16
N GLN A 277 -18.69 23.93 -9.88
CA GLN A 277 -17.52 24.04 -10.75
C GLN A 277 -17.76 24.95 -11.96
N VAL A 278 -18.95 24.92 -12.57
CA VAL A 278 -19.28 25.77 -13.72
C VAL A 278 -19.58 27.21 -13.31
N ASN A 279 -20.02 27.44 -12.07
CA ASN A 279 -20.35 28.77 -11.53
C ASN A 279 -19.26 29.36 -10.62
N LYS A 280 -17.98 28.98 -10.79
CA LYS A 280 -16.87 29.45 -9.94
C LYS A 280 -16.79 30.97 -9.74
N ALA A 281 -17.22 31.75 -10.74
CA ALA A 281 -17.22 33.21 -10.67
C ALA A 281 -18.15 33.79 -9.59
N PHE A 282 -19.15 33.02 -9.13
CA PHE A 282 -20.11 33.43 -8.11
C PHE A 282 -19.79 32.89 -6.71
N VAL A 283 -18.69 32.14 -6.57
CA VAL A 283 -18.26 31.62 -5.26
C VAL A 283 -17.89 32.79 -4.36
N ASP A 284 -18.36 32.76 -3.11
CA ASP A 284 -18.02 33.75 -2.09
C ASP A 284 -16.50 34.00 -2.05
N PRO A 285 -16.03 35.25 -2.22
CA PRO A 285 -14.61 35.58 -2.14
C PRO A 285 -13.95 35.16 -0.82
N GLN A 286 -14.72 35.05 0.27
CA GLN A 286 -14.23 34.61 1.58
C GLN A 286 -14.29 33.09 1.77
N TRP A 287 -14.65 32.32 0.74
CA TRP A 287 -14.90 30.88 0.83
C TRP A 287 -13.75 30.10 1.46
N ASN A 288 -12.51 30.38 1.04
CA ASN A 288 -11.34 29.65 1.52
C ASN A 288 -11.19 29.75 3.04
N ALA A 289 -11.51 30.91 3.63
CA ALA A 289 -11.41 31.14 5.06
C ALA A 289 -12.44 30.35 5.89
N LYS A 290 -13.62 30.04 5.31
CA LYS A 290 -14.73 29.39 6.02
C LYS A 290 -15.02 27.94 5.59
N SER A 291 -14.41 27.47 4.49
CA SER A 291 -14.73 26.17 3.87
C SER A 291 -14.60 24.98 4.83
N LEU A 292 -13.55 24.93 5.65
CA LEU A 292 -13.36 23.85 6.62
C LEU A 292 -14.43 23.87 7.73
N ASP A 293 -14.82 25.05 8.19
CA ASP A 293 -15.85 25.19 9.23
C ASP A 293 -17.21 24.77 8.71
N VAL A 294 -17.54 25.17 7.47
CA VAL A 294 -18.76 24.71 6.78
C VAL A 294 -18.81 23.18 6.68
N MET A 295 -17.70 22.53 6.29
CA MET A 295 -17.65 21.06 6.24
C MET A 295 -17.75 20.45 7.64
N ARG A 296 -17.11 21.04 8.65
CA ARG A 296 -17.18 20.60 10.05
C ARG A 296 -18.62 20.61 10.55
N ASP A 297 -19.36 21.68 10.31
CA ASP A 297 -20.75 21.83 10.74
C ASP A 297 -21.66 20.80 10.04
N ALA A 298 -21.46 20.58 8.73
CA ALA A 298 -22.19 19.55 7.99
C ALA A 298 -21.90 18.13 8.49
N LEU A 299 -20.64 17.80 8.78
CA LEU A 299 -20.28 16.50 9.34
C LEU A 299 -20.87 16.32 10.74
N LYS A 300 -20.77 17.35 11.60
CA LYS A 300 -21.38 17.31 12.92
C LYS A 300 -22.88 17.05 12.83
N ALA A 301 -23.61 17.84 12.04
CA ALA A 301 -25.04 17.66 11.86
C ALA A 301 -25.41 16.28 11.28
N LYS A 302 -24.65 15.78 10.29
CA LYS A 302 -24.81 14.45 9.71
C LYS A 302 -24.67 13.35 10.75
N PHE A 303 -23.59 13.32 11.52
CA PHE A 303 -23.34 12.24 12.47
C PHE A 303 -24.21 12.35 13.73
N ASP A 304 -24.53 13.56 14.21
CA ASP A 304 -25.42 13.77 15.36
C ASP A 304 -26.84 13.26 15.10
N GLN A 305 -27.34 13.45 13.88
CA GLN A 305 -28.71 13.08 13.51
C GLN A 305 -28.82 11.65 12.95
N ASN A 306 -27.70 10.94 12.80
CA ASN A 306 -27.66 9.56 12.30
C ASN A 306 -26.92 8.66 13.32
N PRO A 307 -27.59 8.15 14.37
CA PRO A 307 -26.94 7.43 15.48
C PRO A 307 -26.11 6.21 15.07
N ALA A 308 -26.50 5.51 14.00
CA ALA A 308 -25.74 4.40 13.45
C ALA A 308 -24.38 4.85 12.91
N LEU A 309 -24.31 6.02 12.25
CA LEU A 309 -23.05 6.59 11.78
C LEU A 309 -22.18 7.07 12.93
N ALA A 310 -22.76 7.73 13.94
CA ALA A 310 -22.02 8.11 15.14
C ALA A 310 -21.37 6.88 15.81
N THR A 311 -22.13 5.80 15.94
CA THR A 311 -21.62 4.52 16.49
C THR A 311 -20.51 3.94 15.63
N MET A 312 -20.68 3.91 14.31
CA MET A 312 -19.64 3.45 13.37
C MET A 312 -18.35 4.28 13.51
N LEU A 313 -18.47 5.60 13.63
CA LEU A 313 -17.32 6.50 13.81
C LEU A 313 -16.61 6.27 15.16
N LYS A 314 -17.35 6.12 16.26
CA LYS A 314 -16.77 5.76 17.57
C LYS A 314 -16.00 4.45 17.53
N ASN A 315 -16.56 3.43 16.86
CA ASN A 315 -15.97 2.09 16.77
C ASN A 315 -14.66 2.04 15.97
N THR A 316 -14.31 3.09 15.24
CA THR A 316 -12.97 3.22 14.65
C THR A 316 -11.87 3.42 15.68
N GLY A 317 -12.21 3.70 16.94
CA GLY A 317 -11.27 3.81 18.05
C GLY A 317 -10.21 4.86 17.80
N ASN A 318 -8.93 4.45 17.84
CA ASN A 318 -7.78 5.33 17.60
C ASN A 318 -7.24 5.26 16.17
N ALA A 319 -7.93 4.58 15.25
CA ALA A 319 -7.52 4.49 13.85
C ALA A 319 -7.43 5.88 13.23
N VAL A 320 -6.43 6.06 12.34
CA VAL A 320 -6.37 7.24 11.47
C VAL A 320 -7.39 7.06 10.35
N LEU A 321 -8.26 8.04 10.15
CA LEU A 321 -9.25 8.02 9.08
C LEU A 321 -8.68 8.74 7.86
N VAL A 322 -8.70 8.07 6.71
CA VAL A 322 -8.12 8.56 5.46
C VAL A 322 -9.14 8.53 4.34
N GLU A 323 -9.53 9.71 3.86
CA GLU A 323 -10.34 9.86 2.64
C GLU A 323 -9.44 9.55 1.42
N ASP A 324 -9.51 8.32 0.93
CA ASP A 324 -8.64 7.76 -0.13
C ASP A 324 -9.11 8.15 -1.53
N SER A 325 -9.50 9.41 -1.71
CA SER A 325 -9.80 9.96 -3.01
C SER A 325 -8.51 10.12 -3.81
N PRO A 326 -8.36 9.51 -5.00
CA PRO A 326 -7.16 9.63 -5.82
C PRO A 326 -7.07 10.97 -6.56
N VAL A 327 -8.13 11.79 -6.53
CA VAL A 327 -8.26 13.04 -7.30
C VAL A 327 -8.44 14.27 -6.42
N ASP A 328 -8.91 14.11 -5.18
CA ASP A 328 -9.08 15.22 -4.23
C ASP A 328 -7.89 15.26 -3.26
N GLU A 329 -7.02 16.26 -3.42
CA GLU A 329 -5.89 16.52 -2.52
C GLU A 329 -6.21 17.50 -1.38
N PHE A 330 -7.42 18.06 -1.32
CA PHE A 330 -7.83 18.97 -0.25
C PHE A 330 -8.59 18.22 0.85
N PHE A 331 -9.72 17.61 0.53
CA PHE A 331 -10.46 16.80 1.50
C PHE A 331 -9.91 15.38 1.60
N GLY A 332 -9.39 14.85 0.50
CA GLY A 332 -8.73 13.55 0.43
C GLY A 332 -7.20 13.64 0.39
N VAL A 333 -6.60 12.52 -0.01
CA VAL A 333 -5.14 12.34 -0.03
C VAL A 333 -4.52 12.36 -1.42
N GLY A 334 -5.33 12.35 -2.47
CA GLY A 334 -4.86 12.31 -3.85
C GLY A 334 -4.07 11.05 -4.21
N LYS A 335 -3.72 10.93 -5.48
CA LYS A 335 -3.05 9.75 -6.06
C LYS A 335 -1.73 9.35 -5.36
N GLN A 336 -1.02 10.33 -4.81
CA GLN A 336 0.28 10.11 -4.15
C GLN A 336 0.15 10.01 -2.61
N GLY A 337 -1.07 10.16 -2.10
CA GLY A 337 -1.36 10.12 -0.66
C GLY A 337 -0.87 11.34 0.09
N ILE A 338 -0.46 12.42 -0.58
CA ILE A 338 0.14 13.61 0.04
C ILE A 338 -0.85 14.77 0.23
N GLY A 339 -2.11 14.57 -0.16
CA GLY A 339 -3.20 15.53 0.02
C GLY A 339 -3.43 15.86 1.49
N LYS A 340 -4.26 16.86 1.78
CA LYS A 340 -4.41 17.39 3.14
C LYS A 340 -5.27 16.52 4.04
N ASN A 341 -6.04 15.57 3.50
CA ASN A 341 -6.96 14.69 4.22
C ASN A 341 -7.87 15.46 5.19
N HIS A 342 -8.38 16.64 4.79
CA HIS A 342 -9.18 17.45 5.68
C HIS A 342 -10.44 16.72 6.17
N LEU A 343 -11.05 15.87 5.33
CA LEU A 343 -12.25 15.14 5.73
C LEU A 343 -11.95 14.11 6.83
N GLY A 344 -10.91 13.29 6.66
CA GLY A 344 -10.46 12.34 7.68
C GLY A 344 -10.09 13.03 8.99
N LYS A 345 -9.43 14.21 8.93
CA LYS A 345 -9.11 15.02 10.12
C LYS A 345 -10.36 15.51 10.85
N LEU A 346 -11.33 16.05 10.13
CA LEU A 346 -12.58 16.55 10.71
C LEU A 346 -13.38 15.43 11.36
N LEU A 347 -13.43 14.25 10.74
CA LEU A 347 -14.08 13.07 11.33
C LEU A 347 -13.38 12.59 12.61
N MET A 348 -12.05 12.59 12.64
CA MET A 348 -11.29 12.26 13.85
C MET A 348 -11.44 13.32 14.96
N GLU A 349 -11.67 14.58 14.60
CA GLU A 349 -12.01 15.66 15.53
C GLU A 349 -13.40 15.42 16.13
N LEU A 350 -14.41 15.21 15.28
CA LEU A 350 -15.79 14.92 15.67
C LEU A 350 -15.89 13.65 16.53
N ARG A 351 -15.11 12.60 16.22
CA ARG A 351 -15.06 11.37 17.01
C ARG A 351 -14.73 11.61 18.49
N LYS A 352 -13.97 12.67 18.82
CA LYS A 352 -13.61 13.00 20.20
C LYS A 352 -14.75 13.63 20.98
N THR A 353 -15.75 14.18 20.30
CA THR A 353 -16.88 14.90 20.91
C THR A 353 -18.15 14.06 20.99
N LEU A 354 -18.19 12.92 20.28
CA LEU A 354 -19.27 11.95 20.33
C LEU A 354 -19.10 11.03 21.53
#